data_AF-A0A7K9JRX4-F1
#
_entry.id   AF-A0A7K9JRX4-F1
#
_cell.length_a   1.000
_cell.length_b   1.000
_cell.length_c   1.000
_cell.angle_alpha   90.00
_cell.angle_beta   90.00
_cell.angle_gamma   90.00
#
_symmetry.space_group_name_H-M   'P 1'
#
loop_
_entity.id
_entity.type
_entity.pdbx_description
1 polymer ?
#
loop_
_entity_poly.entity_id
_entity_poly.type
_entity_poly.pdbx_seq_one_letter_code
_entity_poly.pdbx_strand_id
1 'polypeptide(L)'
;QRYCQDVYRGQLASVHSAARNQELQKLARTYTIISPWIGAVTRRRVGQWESYWEDSSPWNYANWAPIHPLHIGTTCTTLSVRDGLWRSHFCFQLRPFICQY
;
A
#
# COMPACT_ATOMS: atom_id res chain seq x y z
N GLN A 1 -11.39 0.66 5.77
CA GLN A 1 -10.72 1.06 4.51
C GLN A 1 -11.66 1.66 3.46
N ARG A 2 -12.95 1.95 3.77
CA ARG A 2 -13.88 2.57 2.81
C ARG A 2 -13.85 4.10 2.78
N TYR A 3 -13.15 4.75 3.71
CA TYR A 3 -13.15 6.21 3.84
C TYR A 3 -12.78 6.96 2.54
N CYS A 4 -11.78 6.49 1.78
CA CYS A 4 -11.45 7.09 0.48
C CYS A 4 -12.62 7.01 -0.51
N GLN A 5 -13.36 5.90 -0.51
CA GLN A 5 -14.53 5.69 -1.37
C GLN A 5 -15.73 6.51 -0.88
N ASP A 6 -15.99 6.48 0.41
CA ASP A 6 -17.19 7.07 1.02
C ASP A 6 -17.14 8.60 1.03
N VAL A 7 -15.96 9.19 1.28
CA VAL A 7 -15.79 10.63 1.47
C VAL A 7 -15.28 11.32 0.21
N TYR A 8 -14.31 10.71 -0.47
CA TYR A 8 -13.63 11.34 -1.61
C TYR A 8 -13.99 10.73 -2.97
N ARG A 9 -14.88 9.71 -3.00
CA ARG A 9 -15.16 8.89 -4.19
C ARG A 9 -13.90 8.34 -4.88
N GLY A 10 -12.83 8.20 -4.10
CA GLY A 10 -11.53 7.73 -4.54
C GLY A 10 -11.22 6.36 -3.95
N GLN A 11 -9.98 5.93 -4.11
CA GLN A 11 -9.51 4.64 -3.63
C GLN A 11 -8.15 4.82 -2.96
N LEU A 12 -7.68 3.80 -2.24
CA LEU A 12 -6.32 3.89 -1.71
C LEU A 12 -5.30 3.91 -2.85
N ALA A 13 -4.20 4.61 -2.62
CA ALA A 13 -3.20 4.85 -3.65
C ALA A 13 -2.62 3.54 -4.19
N SER A 14 -2.62 3.39 -5.51
CA SER A 14 -1.85 2.37 -6.24
C SER A 14 -0.58 3.00 -6.80
N VAL A 15 0.43 2.15 -7.05
CA VAL A 15 1.75 2.61 -7.47
C VAL A 15 2.20 1.79 -8.67
N HIS A 16 2.36 2.47 -9.80
CA HIS A 16 2.72 1.87 -11.10
C HIS A 16 4.09 2.30 -11.62
N SER A 17 4.83 3.11 -10.86
CA SER A 17 6.16 3.57 -11.24
C SER A 17 6.98 4.03 -10.04
N ALA A 18 8.31 4.04 -10.19
CA ALA A 18 9.21 4.60 -9.20
C ALA A 18 8.97 6.09 -8.96
N ALA A 19 8.61 6.86 -10.01
CA ALA A 19 8.29 8.27 -9.89
C ALA A 19 7.06 8.50 -9.00
N ARG A 20 5.98 7.73 -9.20
CA ARG A 20 4.79 7.78 -8.35
C ARG A 20 5.11 7.37 -6.91
N ASN A 21 5.93 6.33 -6.72
CA ASN A 21 6.37 5.91 -5.39
C ASN A 21 7.10 7.03 -4.63
N GLN A 22 8.01 7.72 -5.30
CA GLN A 22 8.77 8.83 -4.73
C GLN A 22 7.89 10.04 -4.42
N GLU A 23 6.93 10.35 -5.30
CA GLU A 23 5.95 11.42 -5.06
C GLU A 23 5.14 11.14 -3.79
N LEU A 24 4.57 9.93 -3.67
CA LEU A 24 3.81 9.53 -2.49
C LEU A 24 4.68 9.49 -1.23
N GLN A 25 5.94 9.09 -1.34
CA GLN A 25 6.87 9.10 -0.21
C GLN A 25 7.12 10.54 0.27
N LYS A 26 7.37 11.49 -0.65
CA LYS A 26 7.55 12.91 -0.32
C LYS A 26 6.31 13.47 0.36
N LEU A 27 5.13 13.20 -0.20
CA LEU A 27 3.85 13.59 0.37
C LEU A 27 3.70 13.03 1.80
N ALA A 28 3.91 11.72 1.99
CA ALA A 28 3.78 11.08 3.29
C ALA A 28 4.73 11.68 4.32
N ARG A 29 6.00 11.94 3.95
CA ARG A 29 7.00 12.59 4.82
C ARG A 29 6.60 13.99 5.27
N THR A 30 5.85 14.72 4.45
CA THR A 30 5.39 16.07 4.80
C THR A 30 4.31 16.05 5.88
N TYR A 31 3.43 15.04 5.88
CA TYR A 31 2.25 15.02 6.75
C TYR A 31 2.34 14.03 7.92
N THR A 32 3.25 13.05 7.88
CA THR A 32 3.34 12.04 8.93
C THR A 32 4.73 11.40 9.04
N ILE A 33 5.05 10.95 10.25
CA ILE A 33 6.21 10.08 10.52
C ILE A 33 5.84 8.59 10.53
N ILE A 34 4.54 8.28 10.53
CA ILE A 34 4.03 6.90 10.53
C ILE A 34 3.85 6.47 9.09
N SER A 35 4.33 5.28 8.73
CA SER A 35 4.18 4.74 7.37
C SER A 35 2.69 4.53 7.03
N PRO A 36 2.14 5.27 6.04
CA PRO A 36 0.73 5.19 5.70
C PRO A 36 0.40 3.92 4.91
N TRP A 37 -0.86 3.50 4.98
CA TRP A 37 -1.44 2.49 4.10
C TRP A 37 -1.53 2.98 2.65
N ILE A 38 -1.19 2.08 1.73
CA ILE A 38 -1.46 2.16 0.30
C ILE A 38 -2.39 1.00 -0.10
N GLY A 39 -2.96 1.03 -1.30
CA GLY A 39 -4.01 0.11 -1.73
C GLY A 39 -3.57 -1.33 -2.03
N ALA A 40 -2.35 -1.72 -1.67
CA ALA A 40 -1.84 -3.06 -1.94
C ALA A 40 -2.21 -4.04 -0.82
N VAL A 41 -2.77 -5.18 -1.20
CA VAL A 41 -3.13 -6.29 -0.31
C VAL A 41 -2.44 -7.56 -0.79
N THR A 42 -1.84 -8.30 0.13
CA THR A 42 -1.28 -9.64 -0.13
C THR A 42 -2.16 -10.68 0.54
N ARG A 43 -2.57 -11.71 -0.22
CA ARG A 43 -3.31 -12.86 0.32
C ARG A 43 -3.01 -14.12 -0.46
N ARG A 44 -3.31 -15.28 0.12
CA ARG A 44 -3.19 -16.56 -0.57
C ARG A 44 -4.39 -16.76 -1.52
N ARG A 45 -4.15 -16.93 -2.82
CA ARG A 45 -5.15 -17.31 -3.84
C ARG A 45 -4.68 -18.57 -4.56
N VAL A 46 -5.57 -19.55 -4.72
CA VAL A 46 -5.29 -20.81 -5.45
C VAL A 46 -3.96 -21.47 -5.02
N GLY A 47 -3.66 -21.45 -3.72
CA GLY A 47 -2.45 -22.03 -3.16
C GLY A 47 -1.18 -21.17 -3.21
N GLN A 48 -1.18 -20.07 -3.96
CA GLN A 48 -0.04 -19.15 -4.11
C GLN A 48 -0.27 -17.81 -3.39
N TRP A 49 0.80 -17.14 -2.99
CA TRP A 49 0.73 -15.80 -2.42
C TRP A 49 0.72 -14.77 -3.53
N GLU A 50 -0.31 -13.93 -3.54
CA GLU A 50 -0.49 -12.91 -4.56
C GLU A 50 -0.70 -11.55 -3.91
N SER A 51 -0.06 -10.52 -4.48
CA SER A 51 -0.30 -9.13 -4.13
C SER A 51 -1.09 -8.47 -5.25
N TYR A 52 -2.11 -7.68 -4.88
CA TYR A 52 -2.97 -6.99 -5.83
C TYR A 52 -3.37 -5.63 -5.27
N TRP A 53 -3.74 -4.71 -6.17
CA TRP A 53 -4.29 -3.43 -5.81
C TRP A 53 -5.80 -3.52 -5.61
N GLU A 54 -6.33 -2.86 -4.59
CA GLU A 54 -7.79 -2.81 -4.34
C GLU A 54 -8.56 -2.08 -5.46
N ASP A 55 -7.88 -1.21 -6.22
CA ASP A 55 -8.44 -0.51 -7.38
C ASP A 55 -8.56 -1.37 -8.64
N SER A 56 -8.14 -2.64 -8.57
CA SER A 56 -8.10 -3.57 -9.70
C SER A 56 -7.16 -3.14 -10.84
N SER A 57 -6.28 -2.17 -10.60
CA SER A 57 -5.23 -1.79 -11.53
C SER A 57 -4.16 -2.90 -11.67
N PRO A 58 -3.39 -2.90 -12.77
CA PRO A 58 -2.38 -3.93 -13.01
C PRO A 58 -1.28 -3.93 -11.94
N TRP A 59 -0.90 -5.12 -11.47
CA TRP A 59 0.27 -5.30 -10.61
C TRP A 59 1.56 -5.31 -11.45
N ASN A 60 2.04 -4.14 -11.85
CA ASN A 60 3.19 -3.96 -12.76
C ASN A 60 4.42 -3.32 -12.11
N TYR A 61 4.33 -2.91 -10.85
CA TYR A 61 5.42 -2.31 -10.09
C TYR A 61 5.36 -2.78 -8.64
N ALA A 62 6.53 -3.04 -8.07
CA ALA A 62 6.67 -3.41 -6.67
C ALA A 62 7.94 -2.81 -6.09
N ASN A 63 7.84 -2.23 -4.89
CA ASN A 63 8.98 -1.67 -4.17
C ASN A 63 9.13 -2.28 -2.77
N TRP A 64 9.01 -3.61 -2.68
CA TRP A 64 9.05 -4.32 -1.40
C TRP A 64 10.38 -4.15 -0.67
N ALA A 65 10.31 -3.97 0.65
CA ALA A 65 11.45 -4.16 1.51
C ALA A 65 11.88 -5.63 1.50
N PRO A 66 13.16 -5.95 1.78
CA PRO A 66 13.61 -7.32 1.95
C PRO A 66 12.68 -8.08 2.91
N ILE A 67 12.40 -9.36 2.58
CA ILE A 67 11.55 -10.27 3.37
C ILE A 67 10.03 -9.96 3.26
N HIS A 68 9.64 -8.89 2.57
CA HIS A 68 8.24 -8.59 2.28
C HIS A 68 7.86 -8.96 0.83
N PRO A 69 6.57 -9.29 0.57
CA PRO A 69 5.48 -9.37 1.53
C PRO A 69 5.58 -10.60 2.45
N LEU A 70 5.04 -10.49 3.67
CA LEU A 70 4.98 -11.59 4.62
C LEU A 70 3.87 -12.56 4.22
N HIS A 71 4.22 -13.83 4.12
CA HIS A 71 3.33 -14.92 3.71
C HIS A 71 2.63 -15.58 4.91
N ILE A 72 2.02 -14.77 5.79
CA ILE A 72 1.48 -15.19 7.09
C ILE A 72 -0.02 -14.96 7.27
N GLY A 73 -0.75 -14.73 6.18
CA GLY A 73 -2.19 -14.45 6.15
C GLY A 73 -2.50 -13.30 5.22
N THR A 74 -3.73 -12.78 5.27
CA THR A 74 -4.05 -11.54 4.56
C THR A 74 -3.35 -10.36 5.22
N THR A 75 -2.48 -9.69 4.48
CA THR A 75 -1.74 -8.51 4.95
C THR A 75 -2.00 -7.31 4.05
N CYS A 76 -1.97 -6.12 4.65
CA CYS A 76 -2.08 -4.85 3.96
C CYS A 76 -0.70 -4.20 3.86
N THR A 77 -0.53 -3.25 2.95
CA THR A 77 0.78 -2.70 2.61
C THR A 77 0.92 -1.25 3.01
N THR A 78 2.01 -0.94 3.71
CA THR A 78 2.40 0.44 4.03
C THR A 78 3.54 0.93 3.15
N LEU A 79 3.51 2.22 2.81
CA LEU A 79 4.64 2.93 2.21
C LEU A 79 5.51 3.52 3.31
N SER A 80 6.78 3.12 3.39
CA SER A 80 7.69 3.70 4.38
C SER A 80 8.08 5.12 4.03
N VAL A 81 7.86 6.02 4.98
CA VAL A 81 8.27 7.42 4.86
C VAL A 81 9.80 7.58 4.81
N ARG A 82 10.58 6.63 5.34
CA ARG A 82 12.05 6.74 5.45
C ARG A 82 12.75 6.36 4.15
N ASP A 83 12.48 5.16 3.66
CA ASP A 83 13.19 4.54 2.53
C ASP A 83 12.31 4.37 1.28
N GLY A 84 11.01 4.67 1.36
CA GLY A 84 10.07 4.51 0.25
C GLY A 84 9.72 3.05 -0.04
N LEU A 85 10.23 2.09 0.74
CA LEU A 85 9.99 0.67 0.56
C LEU A 85 8.66 0.24 1.18
N TRP A 86 8.08 -0.81 0.61
CA TRP A 86 6.79 -1.34 1.02
C TRP A 86 6.96 -2.43 2.06
N ARG A 87 6.13 -2.38 3.10
CA ARG A 87 6.10 -3.37 4.17
C ARG A 87 4.68 -3.84 4.39
N SER A 88 4.52 -5.14 4.51
CA SER A 88 3.25 -5.78 4.84
C SER A 88 3.05 -5.87 6.35
N HIS A 89 1.83 -5.58 6.77
CA HIS A 89 1.39 -5.63 8.15
C HIS A 89 -0.03 -6.22 8.22
N PHE A 90 -0.45 -6.69 9.39
CA PHE A 90 -1.84 -7.08 9.60
C PHE A 90 -2.77 -5.88 9.37
N CYS A 91 -3.82 -6.07 8.58
CA CYS A 91 -4.70 -5.00 8.10
C CYS A 91 -5.45 -4.24 9.21
N PHE A 92 -5.55 -4.82 10.41
CA PHE A 92 -6.29 -4.23 11.53
C PHE A 92 -5.51 -3.17 12.31
N GLN A 93 -4.29 -2.82 11.88
CA GLN A 93 -3.52 -1.75 12.52
C GLN A 93 -4.03 -0.36 12.12
N LEU A 94 -4.24 0.52 13.10
CA LEU A 94 -4.54 1.93 12.89
C LEU A 94 -3.28 2.65 12.39
N ARG A 95 -3.33 3.14 11.14
CA ARG A 95 -2.28 3.94 10.52
C ARG A 95 -2.91 5.00 9.62
N PRO A 96 -2.19 6.09 9.32
CA PRO A 96 -2.56 7.00 8.24
C PRO A 96 -2.70 6.26 6.92
N PHE A 97 -3.36 6.86 5.94
CA PHE A 97 -3.58 6.26 4.62
C PHE A 97 -3.55 7.32 3.54
N ILE A 98 -3.23 6.92 2.30
CA ILE A 98 -3.19 7.82 1.14
C ILE A 98 -4.31 7.43 0.18
N CYS A 99 -5.20 8.38 -0.12
CA CYS A 99 -6.21 8.24 -1.17
C CYS A 99 -5.69 8.77 -2.52
N GLN A 100 -6.25 8.27 -3.61
CA GLN A 100 -6.10 8.80 -4.97
C GLN A 100 -7.45 8.83 -5.69
N TYR A 101 -7.52 9.61 -6.77
CA TYR A 101 -8.66 9.80 -7.65
C TYR A 101 -8.24 9.69 -9.12
#